data_AF-A0A5C8BJS0-F1
#
_entry.id   AF-A0A5C8BJS0-F1
#
_cell.length_a   1.000
_cell.length_b   1.000
_cell.length_c   1.000
_cell.angle_alpha   90.00
_cell.angle_beta   90.00
_cell.angle_gamma   90.00
#
_symmetry.space_group_name_H-M   'P 1'
#
loop_
_entity.id
_entity.type
_entity.pdbx_description
1 polymer ?
#
loop_
_entity_poly.entity_id
_entity_poly.type
_entity_poly.pdbx_seq_one_letter_code
_entity_poly.pdbx_strand_id
1 'polypeptide(L)' 'MLQENTQKSIEIRASDLPLQCPMPDMSKWNAHPRVFLKIEKEPNQEITCPYCSTHYKLVK' A
#
# COMPACT_ATOMS: atom_id res chain seq x y z
N MET A 1 10.74 25.62 7.59
CA MET A 1 9.43 24.98 7.36
C MET A 1 9.68 23.74 6.51
N LEU A 2 9.89 22.57 7.12
CA LEU A 2 10.08 21.31 6.40
C LEU A 2 8.77 20.52 6.50
N GLN A 3 7.92 20.62 5.49
CA GLN A 3 6.79 19.70 5.33
C GLN A 3 7.26 18.54 4.46
N GLU A 4 7.94 17.58 5.07
CA GLU A 4 8.31 16.31 4.42
C GLU A 4 7.54 15.16 5.08
N ASN A 5 6.24 15.35 5.26
CA ASN A 5 5.35 14.23 5.54
C ASN A 5 4.81 13.72 4.21
N THR A 6 5.70 13.20 3.36
CA THR A 6 5.30 12.43 2.16
C THR A 6 4.74 11.09 2.63
N GLN A 7 3.59 11.15 3.31
CA GLN A 7 2.78 10.00 3.64
C GLN A 7 2.45 9.33 2.31
N LYS A 8 3.02 8.15 2.06
CA LYS A 8 2.86 7.43 0.80
C LYS A 8 1.45 6.85 0.74
N SER A 9 0.47 7.66 0.34
CA SER A 9 -0.88 7.21 0.03
C SER A 9 -0.93 6.72 -1.41
N ILE A 10 -1.18 5.43 -1.60
CA ILE A 10 -1.28 4.78 -2.90
C ILE A 10 -2.72 4.35 -3.11
N GLU A 11 -3.32 4.86 -4.17
CA GLU A 11 -4.65 4.47 -4.60
C GLU A 11 -4.51 3.22 -5.48
N ILE A 12 -5.16 2.14 -5.08
CA ILE A 12 -5.17 0.86 -5.81
C ILE A 12 -6.57 0.55 -6.27
N ARG A 13 -6.73 -0.18 -7.37
CA ARG A 13 -8.05 -0.57 -7.88
C ARG A 13 -8.34 -2.02 -7.54
N ALA A 14 -9.59 -2.44 -7.73
CA ALA A 14 -9.95 -3.85 -7.58
C ALA A 14 -9.15 -4.78 -8.52
N SER A 15 -8.63 -4.26 -9.64
CA SER A 15 -7.73 -4.97 -10.55
C SER A 15 -6.33 -5.24 -9.97
N ASP A 16 -5.93 -4.51 -8.94
CA ASP A 16 -4.66 -4.69 -8.22
C ASP A 16 -4.77 -5.73 -7.09
N LEU A 17 -5.96 -6.30 -6.87
CA LEU A 17 -6.17 -7.36 -5.89
C LEU A 17 -5.67 -8.72 -6.42
N PRO A 18 -5.04 -9.55 -5.57
CA PRO A 18 -4.73 -9.29 -4.16
C PRO A 18 -3.57 -8.29 -3.98
N LEU A 19 -3.79 -7.27 -3.14
CA LEU A 19 -2.79 -6.22 -2.91
C LEU A 19 -1.52 -6.82 -2.32
N GLN A 20 -0.45 -6.79 -3.13
CA GLN A 20 0.89 -7.20 -2.71
C GLN A 20 1.75 -5.96 -2.44
N CYS A 21 2.38 -5.93 -1.27
CA CYS A 21 3.41 -4.96 -0.96
C CYS A 21 4.75 -5.69 -0.87
N PRO A 22 5.81 -5.27 -1.58
CA PRO A 22 5.87 -4.18 -2.58
C PRO A 22 5.21 -4.56 -3.92
N MET A 23 4.62 -3.58 -4.60
CA MET A 23 4.09 -3.74 -5.97
C MET A 23 5.23 -3.99 -6.97
N PRO A 24 4.99 -4.74 -8.07
CA PRO A 24 6.03 -5.05 -9.06
C PRO A 24 6.67 -3.81 -9.70
N ASP A 25 5.93 -2.70 -9.79
CA ASP A 25 6.43 -1.41 -10.29
C ASP A 25 7.26 -0.63 -9.25
N MET A 26 7.12 -0.97 -7.96
CA MET A 26 7.91 -0.33 -6.90
C MET A 26 9.32 -0.91 -6.82
N SER A 27 10.30 -0.16 -7.34
CA SER A 27 11.75 -0.41 -7.26
C SER A 27 12.34 -0.49 -5.84
N LYS A 28 11.52 -0.55 -4.78
CA LYS A 28 11.99 -0.84 -3.41
C LYS A 28 12.17 -2.34 -3.20
N TRP A 29 12.98 -2.96 -4.06
CA TRP A 29 13.57 -4.26 -3.80
C TRP A 29 14.44 -4.14 -2.54
N ASN A 30 14.22 -5.00 -1.54
CA ASN A 30 14.99 -5.15 -0.28
C ASN A 30 14.53 -4.38 0.99
N ALA A 31 13.36 -3.72 1.04
CA ALA A 31 12.91 -3.10 2.29
C ALA A 31 12.17 -4.07 3.24
N HIS A 32 11.41 -5.04 2.70
CA HIS A 32 10.70 -6.06 3.48
C HIS A 32 10.26 -7.23 2.57
N PRO A 33 9.95 -8.43 3.13
CA PRO A 33 9.40 -9.54 2.35
C PRO A 33 8.02 -9.23 1.77
N ARG A 34 7.68 -9.87 0.64
CA ARG A 34 6.37 -9.69 -0.01
C ARG A 34 5.26 -10.15 0.91
N VAL A 35 4.33 -9.25 1.23
CA VAL A 35 3.15 -9.53 2.04
C VAL A 35 1.87 -9.22 1.28
N PHE A 36 0.83 -10.00 1.54
CA PHE A 36 -0.50 -9.80 0.97
C PHE A 36 -1.39 -9.09 1.97
N LEU A 37 -1.87 -7.90 1.59
CA LEU A 37 -2.74 -7.07 2.40
C LEU A 37 -4.19 -7.28 1.92
N LYS A 38 -5.09 -7.69 2.83
CA LYS A 38 -6.49 -8.01 2.49
C LYS A 38 -7.39 -6.76 2.54
N ILE A 39 -7.03 -5.73 1.79
CA ILE A 39 -7.76 -4.45 1.73
C ILE A 39 -9.21 -4.60 1.23
N GLU A 40 -9.49 -5.63 0.43
CA GLU A 40 -10.84 -5.98 -0.04
C GLU A 40 -11.82 -6.36 1.08
N LYS A 41 -11.30 -6.83 2.22
CA LYS A 41 -12.09 -7.25 3.38
C LYS A 41 -12.20 -6.15 4.44
N GLU A 42 -11.45 -5.06 4.29
CA GLU A 42 -11.47 -3.96 5.24
C GLU A 42 -12.71 -3.09 5.01
N PRO A 43 -13.44 -2.71 6.08
CA PRO A 43 -14.68 -1.93 5.97
C PRO A 43 -14.45 -0.55 5.32
N ASN A 44 -13.28 0.04 5.55
CA ASN A 44 -12.92 1.35 5.02
C ASN A 44 -12.16 1.28 3.70
N GLN A 45 -11.89 0.07 3.17
CA GLN A 45 -11.15 -0.11 1.93
C GLN A 45 -9.79 0.61 1.95
N GLU A 46 -9.21 0.79 3.13
CA GLU A 46 -7.90 1.41 3.34
C GLU A 46 -7.09 0.55 4.30
N ILE A 47 -5.80 0.40 4.03
CA ILE A 47 -4.89 -0.38 4.89
C ILE A 47 -3.52 0.25 4.89
N THR A 48 -2.90 0.35 6.07
CA THR A 48 -1.50 0.77 6.19
C THR A 48 -0.61 -0.45 6.28
N CYS A 49 0.40 -0.54 5.41
CA CYS A 49 1.39 -1.60 5.51
C CYS A 49 2.27 -1.38 6.76
N PRO A 50 2.37 -2.36 7.68
CA PRO A 50 3.15 -2.22 8.90
C PRO A 50 4.67 -2.17 8.66
N TYR A 51 5.14 -2.58 7.48
CA TYR A 51 6.57 -2.63 7.16
C TYR A 51 7.09 -1.34 6.52
N CYS A 52 6.35 -0.80 5.55
CA CYS A 52 6.78 0.35 4.78
C CYS A 52 5.98 1.63 5.08
N SER A 53 5.04 1.56 6.05
CA SER A 53 4.13 2.64 6.44
C SER A 53 3.41 3.28 5.24
N THR A 54 3.24 2.51 4.16
CA THR A 54 2.54 2.94 2.95
C THR A 54 1.06 2.75 3.19
N HIS A 55 0.30 3.82 2.99
CA HIS A 55 -1.13 3.83 3.13
C HIS A 55 -1.75 3.45 1.78
N TYR A 56 -2.43 2.32 1.72
CA TYR A 56 -3.14 1.90 0.53
C TYR A 56 -4.62 2.22 0.67
N LYS A 57 -5.22 2.75 -0.39
CA LYS A 57 -6.65 3.04 -0.46
C LYS A 57 -7.22 2.39 -1.71
N LEU A 58 -8.16 1.47 -1.53
CA LEU A 58 -8.90 0.85 -2.62
C LEU A 58 -9.90 1.86 -3.15
N VAL A 59 -9.61 2.40 -4.34
CA VAL A 59 -10.52 3.23 -5.11
C VAL A 59 -11.32 2.34 -6.05
N LYS A 60 -12.64 2.56 -6.07
CA LYS A 60 -13.59 1.76 -6.84
C LYS A 60 -13.59 2.13 -8.32
#